data_AF-A0A5J4IXZ9-F1
#
_entry.id   AF-A0A5J4IXZ9-F1
#
_cell.length_a   1.000
_cell.length_b   1.000
_cell.length_c   1.000
_cell.angle_alpha   90.00
_cell.angle_beta   90.00
_cell.angle_gamma   90.00
#
_symmetry.space_group_name_H-M   'P 1'
#
loop_
_entity.id
_entity.type
_entity.pdbx_description
1 polymer ?
#
loop_
_entity_poly.entity_id
_entity_poly.type
_entity_poly.pdbx_seq_one_letter_code
_entity_poly.pdbx_strand_id
1 'polypeptide(L)'
;MKTESLTIAIDFDGTIVHDAYPKIGKPIIFAFETIKKLQENGHRTILWTYRRGRALNEAVEFCKKNGIEFYAVNKSFPEEVFDPEYSRKINADIFIDDRNIGGMKSWGEIYQEIIGPTGPTHIQPKKKGWFKF
;
A
#
# COMPACT_ATOMS: atom_id res chain seq x y z
N MET A 1 -18.87 -8.60 10.18
CA MET A 1 -17.65 -8.92 10.95
C MET A 1 -16.77 -7.68 10.89
N LYS A 2 -16.40 -7.08 12.03
CA LYS A 2 -15.41 -5.99 12.02
C LYS A 2 -14.06 -6.63 11.64
N THR A 3 -13.54 -6.28 10.48
CA THR A 3 -12.14 -6.54 10.17
C THR A 3 -11.27 -5.71 11.13
N GLU A 4 -10.19 -6.29 11.64
CA GLU A 4 -9.22 -5.54 12.44
C GLU A 4 -8.69 -4.35 11.61
N SER A 5 -8.61 -3.18 12.23
CA SER A 5 -8.07 -1.98 11.57
C SER A 5 -6.54 -2.12 11.53
N LEU A 6 -5.97 -1.98 10.34
CA LEU A 6 -4.53 -2.12 10.12
C LEU A 6 -3.93 -0.76 9.76
N THR A 7 -2.68 -0.58 10.13
CA THR A 7 -1.80 0.49 9.66
C THR A 7 -0.94 -0.03 8.50
N ILE A 8 -1.06 0.60 7.34
CA ILE A 8 -0.45 0.15 6.09
C ILE A 8 0.47 1.26 5.58
N ALA A 9 1.77 1.04 5.64
CA ALA A 9 2.78 1.92 5.06
C ALA A 9 2.93 1.62 3.56
N ILE A 10 2.81 2.65 2.72
CA ILE A 10 2.79 2.52 1.27
C ILE A 10 3.85 3.43 0.67
N ASP A 11 4.82 2.85 -0.03
CA ASP A 11 5.79 3.63 -0.82
C ASP A 11 5.12 4.35 -2.01
N PHE A 12 5.80 5.35 -2.56
CA PHE A 12 5.30 6.15 -3.66
C PHE A 12 5.85 5.72 -5.02
N ASP A 13 7.19 5.75 -5.19
CA ASP A 13 7.88 5.64 -6.49
C ASP A 13 8.19 4.18 -6.81
N GLY A 14 7.53 3.65 -7.85
CA GLY A 14 7.54 2.21 -8.14
C GLY A 14 6.33 1.48 -7.55
N THR A 15 5.63 2.11 -6.60
CA THR A 15 4.55 1.50 -5.81
C THR A 15 3.16 2.05 -6.14
N ILE A 16 2.94 3.37 -5.99
CA ILE A 16 1.68 4.04 -6.37
C ILE A 16 1.74 4.53 -7.82
N VAL A 17 2.91 5.02 -8.21
CA VAL A 17 3.21 5.46 -9.57
C VAL A 17 4.44 4.73 -10.07
N HIS A 18 4.64 4.66 -11.39
CA HIS A 18 5.93 4.22 -11.94
C HIS A 18 7.07 5.13 -11.46
N ASP A 19 8.25 4.55 -11.19
CA ASP A 19 9.40 5.36 -10.80
C ASP A 19 9.79 6.33 -11.92
N ALA A 20 9.75 7.61 -11.59
CA ALA A 20 10.18 8.72 -12.44
C ALA A 20 10.82 9.84 -11.61
N TYR A 21 11.32 9.52 -10.40
CA TYR A 21 11.86 10.52 -9.49
C TYR A 21 12.95 11.36 -10.18
N PRO A 22 12.94 12.71 -10.04
CA PRO A 22 12.13 13.51 -9.10
C PRO A 22 10.72 13.85 -9.58
N LYS A 23 10.35 13.54 -10.83
CA LYS A 23 9.01 13.78 -11.37
C LYS A 23 8.02 12.76 -10.82
N ILE A 24 6.73 12.99 -11.04
CA ILE A 24 5.69 12.00 -10.73
C ILE A 24 5.47 11.14 -11.97
N GLY A 25 5.60 9.82 -11.80
CA GLY A 25 5.33 8.87 -12.88
C GLY A 25 3.85 8.68 -13.15
N LYS A 26 3.53 7.81 -14.11
CA LYS A 26 2.14 7.44 -14.38
C LYS A 26 1.60 6.58 -13.23
N PRO A 27 0.32 6.74 -12.84
CA PRO A 27 -0.34 5.83 -11.90
C PRO A 27 -0.15 4.36 -12.28
N ILE A 28 0.16 3.52 -11.30
CA ILE A 28 0.12 2.08 -11.48
C ILE A 28 -1.36 1.64 -11.48
N ILE A 29 -1.67 0.68 -12.34
CA ILE A 29 -3.03 0.18 -12.52
C ILE A 29 -3.63 -0.25 -11.17
N PHE A 30 -4.83 0.26 -10.88
CA PHE A 30 -5.62 0.02 -9.66
C PHE A 30 -5.00 0.51 -8.34
N ALA A 31 -3.87 1.23 -8.36
CA ALA A 31 -3.25 1.73 -7.12
C ALA A 31 -4.20 2.62 -6.33
N PHE A 32 -4.81 3.60 -7.00
CA PHE A 32 -5.66 4.58 -6.34
C PHE A 32 -6.98 3.97 -5.84
N GLU A 33 -7.60 3.13 -6.66
CA GLU A 33 -8.82 2.41 -6.36
C GLU A 33 -8.64 1.48 -5.16
N THR A 34 -7.51 0.77 -5.12
CA THR A 34 -7.21 -0.19 -4.06
C THR A 34 -6.97 0.53 -2.73
N ILE A 35 -6.17 1.60 -2.73
CA ILE A 35 -5.89 2.35 -1.50
C ILE A 35 -7.18 2.96 -0.93
N LYS A 36 -8.04 3.53 -1.78
CA LYS A 36 -9.37 4.02 -1.36
C LYS A 36 -10.20 2.91 -0.73
N LYS A 37 -10.25 1.73 -1.37
CA LYS A 37 -10.98 0.58 -0.81
C LYS A 37 -10.41 0.13 0.54
N LEU A 38 -9.08 0.14 0.71
CA LEU A 38 -8.47 -0.15 2.00
C LEU A 38 -8.90 0.88 3.07
N GLN A 39 -8.92 2.17 2.73
CA GLN A 39 -9.40 3.24 3.62
C GLN A 39 -10.89 3.09 3.96
N GLU A 40 -11.74 2.78 2.98
CA GLU A 40 -13.18 2.52 3.17
C GLU A 40 -13.44 1.32 4.10
N ASN A 41 -12.57 0.31 4.09
CA ASN A 41 -12.63 -0.83 5.01
C ASN A 41 -12.08 -0.51 6.42
N GLY A 42 -11.71 0.75 6.69
CA GLY A 42 -11.27 1.22 8.00
C GLY A 42 -9.78 1.03 8.27
N HIS A 43 -8.97 0.70 7.27
CA HIS A 43 -7.51 0.68 7.40
C HIS A 43 -6.94 2.10 7.32
N ARG A 44 -5.87 2.36 8.08
CA ARG A 44 -5.12 3.61 8.04
C ARG A 44 -3.94 3.46 7.11
N THR A 45 -3.87 4.27 6.07
CA THR A 45 -2.75 4.24 5.14
C THR A 45 -1.78 5.38 5.44
N ILE A 46 -0.48 5.07 5.46
CA ILE A 46 0.62 5.99 5.70
C ILE A 46 1.42 6.09 4.41
N LEU A 47 1.66 7.31 3.92
CA LEU A 47 2.61 7.50 2.84
C LEU A 47 4.02 7.34 3.41
N TRP A 48 4.77 6.35 2.93
CA TRP A 48 6.11 6.02 3.41
C TRP A 48 7.12 6.10 2.26
N THR A 49 7.68 7.30 2.03
CA THR A 49 8.52 7.58 0.87
C THR A 49 9.80 8.30 1.29
N TYR A 50 10.90 8.05 0.57
CA TYR A 50 12.13 8.81 0.75
C TYR A 50 12.05 10.24 0.19
N ARG A 51 10.96 10.60 -0.53
CA ARG A 51 10.73 11.97 -1.00
C ARG A 51 10.72 12.95 0.18
N ARG A 52 11.24 14.16 -0.05
CA ARG A 52 11.33 15.22 0.97
C ARG A 52 11.11 16.61 0.37
N GLY A 53 10.74 17.57 1.22
CA GLY A 53 10.54 18.96 0.81
C GLY A 53 9.50 19.09 -0.31
N ARG A 54 9.85 19.82 -1.36
CA ARG A 54 8.94 20.07 -2.50
C ARG A 54 8.45 18.79 -3.16
N ALA A 55 9.31 17.80 -3.39
CA ALA A 55 8.93 16.55 -4.04
C ALA A 55 7.94 15.73 -3.21
N LEU A 56 8.03 15.81 -1.88
CA LEU A 56 7.08 15.18 -0.97
C LEU A 56 5.72 15.88 -1.04
N ASN A 57 5.70 17.22 -1.00
CA ASN A 57 4.47 17.99 -1.12
C ASN A 57 3.76 17.72 -2.45
N GLU A 58 4.51 17.62 -3.55
CA GLU A 58 3.96 17.28 -4.87
C GLU A 58 3.35 15.87 -4.89
N ALA A 59 3.98 14.88 -4.25
CA ALA A 59 3.45 13.53 -4.13
C ALA A 59 2.15 13.48 -3.29
N VAL A 60 2.13 14.17 -2.14
CA VAL A 60 0.95 14.28 -1.28
C VAL A 60 -0.22 14.93 -2.03
N GLU A 61 0.03 16.06 -2.70
CA GLU A 61 -1.00 16.75 -3.48
C GLU A 61 -1.48 15.93 -4.69
N PHE A 62 -0.58 15.17 -5.32
CA PHE A 62 -0.97 14.26 -6.40
C PHE A 62 -1.90 13.15 -5.90
N CYS A 63 -1.59 12.55 -4.75
CA CYS A 63 -2.48 11.56 -4.13
C CYS A 63 -3.83 12.16 -3.74
N LYS A 64 -3.84 13.37 -3.16
CA LYS A 64 -5.05 14.09 -2.79
C LYS A 64 -5.95 14.40 -4.00
N LYS A 65 -5.37 14.86 -5.11
CA LYS A 65 -6.11 15.09 -6.37
C LYS A 65 -6.72 13.82 -6.95
N ASN A 66 -6.10 12.67 -6.68
CA ASN A 66 -6.64 11.37 -7.05
C ASN A 66 -7.56 10.76 -5.97
N GLY A 67 -7.92 11.53 -4.93
CA GLY A 67 -8.88 11.15 -3.90
C GLY A 67 -8.33 10.27 -2.79
N ILE A 68 -7.02 10.30 -2.53
CA ILE A 68 -6.40 9.66 -1.36
C ILE A 68 -5.85 10.75 -0.43
N GLU A 69 -6.30 10.71 0.82
CA GLU A 69 -5.69 11.45 1.92
C GLU A 69 -5.10 10.44 2.91
N PHE A 70 -3.80 10.53 3.18
CA PHE A 70 -3.13 9.57 4.07
C PHE A 70 -3.35 9.95 5.53
N TYR A 71 -3.44 8.94 6.39
CA TYR A 71 -3.48 9.11 7.84
C TYR A 71 -2.24 9.85 8.36
N ALA A 72 -1.06 9.50 7.85
CA ALA A 72 0.18 10.19 8.15
C ALA A 72 1.13 10.13 6.94
N VAL A 73 2.14 11.01 6.93
CA VAL A 73 3.16 11.07 5.87
C VAL A 73 4.52 11.00 6.54
N ASN A 74 5.30 9.96 6.23
CA ASN A 74 6.61 9.67 6.81
C ASN A 74 6.64 9.66 8.34
N LYS A 75 5.53 9.23 8.95
CA LYS A 75 5.31 9.18 10.39
C LYS A 75 4.45 7.98 10.78
N SER A 76 4.62 7.47 11.99
CA SER A 76 3.76 6.40 12.54
C SER A 76 2.34 6.89 12.84
N PHE A 77 2.18 8.18 13.15
CA PHE A 77 0.89 8.86 13.40
C PHE A 77 1.00 10.38 13.12
N PRO A 78 -0.11 11.11 12.90
CA PRO A 78 -0.06 12.51 12.42
C PRO A 78 0.77 13.44 13.31
N GLU A 79 0.59 13.30 14.62
CA GLU A 79 1.21 14.13 15.65
C GLU A 79 2.63 13.67 16.04
N GLU A 80 3.19 12.66 15.37
CA GLU A 80 4.53 12.17 15.70
C GLU A 80 5.57 13.28 15.50
N VAL A 81 6.37 13.50 16.53
CA VAL A 81 7.54 14.37 16.51
C VAL A 81 8.76 13.48 16.47
N PHE A 82 9.58 13.63 15.42
CA PHE A 82 10.78 12.83 15.28
C PHE A 82 11.82 13.25 16.33
N ASP A 83 12.21 12.30 17.16
CA ASP A 83 13.34 12.41 18.06
C ASP A 83 14.50 11.57 17.51
N PRO A 84 15.69 12.15 17.27
CA PRO A 84 16.88 11.41 16.84
C PRO A 84 17.31 10.27 17.77
N GLU A 85 16.87 10.26 19.04
CA GLU A 85 17.14 9.16 19.98
C GLU A 85 16.33 7.89 19.67
N TYR A 86 15.19 8.02 18.97
CA TYR A 86 14.36 6.89 18.55
C TYR A 86 14.69 6.41 17.13
N SER A 87 14.26 5.18 16.85
CA SER A 87 14.38 4.60 15.50
C SER A 87 13.62 5.44 14.47
N ARG A 88 14.24 5.68 13.31
CA ARG A 88 13.59 6.32 12.15
C ARG A 88 12.52 5.45 11.49
N LYS A 89 12.46 4.16 11.80
CA LYS A 89 11.50 3.23 11.20
C LYS A 89 10.11 3.50 11.77
N ILE A 90 9.14 3.79 10.91
CA ILE A 90 7.74 3.94 11.31
C ILE A 90 7.14 2.62 11.80
N ASN A 91 6.18 2.71 12.70
CA ASN A 91 5.40 1.57 13.15
C ASN A 91 4.19 1.36 12.23
N ALA A 92 4.15 0.22 11.53
CA ALA A 92 3.04 -0.19 10.68
C ALA A 92 2.90 -1.72 10.68
N ASP A 93 1.68 -2.21 10.49
CA ASP A 93 1.38 -3.65 10.41
C ASP A 93 1.83 -4.25 9.07
N ILE A 94 1.68 -3.49 7.98
CA ILE A 94 2.02 -3.90 6.61
C ILE A 94 2.86 -2.82 5.93
N PHE A 95 3.87 -3.25 5.16
CA PHE A 95 4.66 -2.41 4.26
C PHE A 95 4.46 -2.86 2.80
N ILE A 96 3.98 -1.95 1.95
CA ILE A 96 3.81 -2.15 0.51
C ILE A 96 4.86 -1.30 -0.19
N ASP A 97 5.80 -1.95 -0.88
CA ASP A 97 6.98 -1.33 -1.47
C ASP A 97 7.45 -2.17 -2.68
N ASP A 98 7.81 -1.52 -3.78
CA ASP A 98 8.32 -2.17 -4.99
C ASP A 98 9.63 -2.93 -4.77
N ARG A 99 10.37 -2.55 -3.73
CA ARG A 99 11.69 -3.12 -3.37
C ARG A 99 11.61 -4.25 -2.33
N ASN A 100 10.41 -4.68 -1.95
CA ASN A 100 10.26 -5.86 -1.11
C ASN A 100 10.93 -7.09 -1.75
N ILE A 101 11.48 -8.00 -0.93
CA ILE A 101 12.10 -9.24 -1.44
C ILE A 101 11.02 -10.04 -2.19
N GLY A 102 11.29 -10.36 -3.45
CA GLY A 102 10.31 -10.99 -4.36
C GLY A 102 9.52 -10.01 -5.23
N GLY A 103 9.77 -8.71 -5.07
CA GLY A 103 9.07 -7.64 -5.79
C GLY A 103 7.66 -7.39 -5.24
N MET A 104 7.01 -6.39 -5.83
CA MET A 104 5.63 -6.04 -5.49
C MET A 104 4.62 -6.83 -6.34
N LYS A 105 3.63 -7.41 -5.67
CA LYS A 105 2.45 -8.02 -6.30
C LYS A 105 1.58 -6.95 -6.95
N SER A 106 0.69 -7.33 -7.86
CA SER A 106 -0.29 -6.37 -8.38
C SER A 106 -1.18 -5.84 -7.26
N TRP A 107 -1.69 -4.62 -7.41
CA TRP A 107 -2.60 -4.02 -6.43
C TRP A 107 -3.86 -4.86 -6.17
N GLY A 108 -4.35 -5.57 -7.19
CA GLY A 108 -5.46 -6.51 -7.04
C GLY A 108 -5.13 -7.68 -6.11
N GLU A 109 -3.94 -8.28 -6.24
CA GLU A 109 -3.46 -9.35 -5.36
C GLU A 109 -3.24 -8.84 -3.93
N ILE A 110 -2.63 -7.66 -3.77
CA ILE A 110 -2.44 -7.02 -2.46
C ILE A 110 -3.79 -6.84 -1.76
N TYR A 111 -4.81 -6.32 -2.46
CA TYR A 111 -6.13 -6.13 -1.89
C TYR A 111 -6.74 -7.44 -1.38
N GLN A 112 -6.66 -8.51 -2.17
CA GLN A 112 -7.20 -9.83 -1.81
C GLN A 112 -6.47 -10.43 -0.61
N GLU A 113 -5.15 -10.22 -0.49
CA GLU A 113 -4.38 -10.70 0.66
C GLU A 113 -4.73 -9.97 1.95
N ILE A 114 -4.99 -8.66 1.89
CA ILE A 114 -5.30 -7.84 3.08
C ILE A 114 -6.74 -8.07 3.54
N ILE A 115 -7.71 -8.05 2.62
CA ILE A 115 -9.14 -8.16 2.96
C ILE A 115 -9.57 -9.62 3.16
N GLY A 116 -8.82 -10.58 2.60
CA GLY A 116 -9.23 -11.97 2.55
C GLY A 116 -10.35 -12.20 1.52
N PRO A 117 -10.85 -13.45 1.40
CA PRO A 117 -11.81 -13.81 0.36
C PRO A 117 -13.15 -13.06 0.53
N THR A 118 -13.38 -12.06 -0.31
CA THR A 118 -14.71 -11.48 -0.53
C THR A 118 -15.35 -12.14 -1.74
N GLY A 119 -16.25 -13.12 -1.52
CA GLY A 119 -16.99 -13.79 -2.61
C GLY A 119 -16.40 -15.13 -3.06
N PRO A 120 -17.15 -15.95 -3.83
CA PRO A 120 -16.95 -17.39 -3.90
C PRO A 120 -15.51 -17.72 -4.28
N THR A 121 -14.82 -18.38 -3.35
CA THR A 121 -13.50 -18.99 -3.51
C THR A 121 -13.33 -19.46 -4.94
N HIS A 122 -12.28 -18.96 -5.60
CA HIS A 122 -11.73 -19.59 -6.79
C HIS A 122 -11.68 -21.09 -6.53
N ILE A 123 -12.57 -21.86 -7.17
CA ILE A 123 -12.51 -23.31 -7.18
C ILE A 123 -11.21 -23.61 -7.90
N GLN A 124 -10.16 -23.92 -7.14
CA GLN A 124 -8.97 -24.49 -7.72
C GLN A 124 -9.42 -25.75 -8.46
N PRO A 125 -9.15 -25.89 -9.78
CA PRO A 125 -9.48 -27.11 -10.46
C PRO A 125 -8.73 -28.24 -9.75
N LYS A 126 -9.48 -29.17 -9.13
CA LYS A 126 -8.89 -30.38 -8.54
C LYS A 126 -8.00 -30.99 -9.61
N LYS A 127 -6.69 -31.07 -9.35
CA LYS A 127 -5.78 -31.85 -10.19
C LYS A 127 -6.38 -33.25 -10.30
N LYS A 128 -6.79 -33.64 -11.51
CA LYS A 128 -7.25 -35.01 -11.78
C LYS A 128 -6.11 -35.93 -11.36
N GLY A 129 -6.33 -36.71 -10.31
CA GLY A 129 -5.40 -37.73 -9.88
C GLY A 129 -5.06 -38.61 -11.07
N TRP A 130 -3.77 -38.77 -11.35
CA TRP A 130 -3.32 -39.82 -12.26
C TRP A 130 -3.72 -41.14 -11.64
N PHE A 131 -4.76 -41.75 -12.21
CA PHE A 131 -5.15 -43.11 -11.90
C PHE A 131 -3.97 -44.02 -12.20
N LYS A 132 -3.50 -44.72 -11.16
CA LYS A 132 -2.70 -45.92 -11.29
C LYS A 132 -3.55 -46.95 -12.04
N PHE A 133 -3.09 -47.35 -13.21
CA PHE A 133 -3.29 -48.69 -13.76
C PHE A 133 -1.91 -49.26 -14.03
#